data_AF-A0AAV0YSL5-F1
#
_entry.id   AF-A0AAV0YSL5-F1
#
_cell.length_a   1.000
_cell.length_b   1.000
_cell.length_c   1.000
_cell.angle_alpha   90.00
_cell.angle_beta   90.00
_cell.angle_gamma   90.00
#
_symmetry.space_group_name_H-M   'P 1'
#
loop_
_entity.id
_entity.type
_entity.pdbx_description
1 polymer ?
#
loop_
_entity_poly.entity_id
_entity_poly.type
_entity_poly.pdbx_seq_one_letter_code
_entity_poly.pdbx_strand_id
1 'polypeptide(L)'
;MASQVFLQTLFAPTQSLPNKLCFSSCSASTFGSRNLPLISTTSISRRCSPLIAKPSSVVRADSNPDAASASDVVNEVPETDAEEVSGSDPEIEQLKSPRQTRVKLGDVMGILHKRAIKASDEVRVTPDIRTGDIIEIRLEVPENKRRLSLYRGIVISRQNAGIHTTIRVRRIIAGTGVEITFPLYSPNIKEIKVVQHRKVRQARLYYLKQKLPRFSTFKKL
;
A
#
# COMPACT_ATOMS: atom_id res chain seq x y z
N MET A 1 9.59 61.99 49.22
CA MET A 1 8.29 61.42 49.62
C MET A 1 8.22 60.01 49.08
N ALA A 2 7.92 59.03 49.95
CA ALA A 2 7.37 57.68 49.71
C ALA A 2 7.98 56.82 48.57
N SER A 3 8.72 55.73 48.86
CA SER A 3 8.22 54.36 49.12
C SER A 3 7.32 53.83 47.97
N GLN A 4 7.50 52.66 47.34
CA GLN A 4 7.68 51.27 47.81
C GLN A 4 8.23 50.46 46.61
N VAL A 5 9.34 49.71 46.69
CA VAL A 5 9.48 48.29 47.09
C VAL A 5 8.28 47.39 46.80
N PHE A 6 8.37 46.52 45.78
CA PHE A 6 7.77 45.18 45.82
C PHE A 6 8.59 44.20 44.96
N LEU A 7 9.44 43.43 45.66
CA LEU A 7 9.91 42.13 45.23
C LEU A 7 8.71 41.17 45.31
N GLN A 8 8.44 40.41 44.26
CA GLN A 8 7.63 39.21 44.38
C GLN A 8 8.44 37.97 44.00
N THR A 9 8.33 37.04 44.93
CA THR A 9 9.15 35.88 45.19
C THR A 9 8.74 34.67 44.35
N LEU A 10 9.75 33.85 44.12
CA LEU A 10 9.76 32.46 43.66
C LEU A 10 8.50 31.65 44.04
N PHE A 11 7.85 31.07 43.04
CA PHE A 11 6.84 30.02 43.23
C PHE A 11 7.44 28.68 42.76
N ALA A 12 7.89 27.87 43.72
CA ALA A 12 8.37 26.52 43.48
C ALA A 12 7.28 25.51 43.85
N PRO A 13 6.84 24.63 42.95
CA PRO A 13 6.01 23.49 43.31
C PRO A 13 6.89 22.31 43.77
N THR A 14 6.80 21.99 45.06
CA THR A 14 7.29 20.76 45.70
C THR A 14 6.18 19.71 45.70
N GLN A 15 6.30 18.63 44.90
CA GLN A 15 5.57 17.36 45.11
C GLN A 15 6.46 16.22 44.55
N SER A 16 7.22 15.55 45.41
CA SER A 16 6.91 14.32 46.17
C SER A 16 7.39 13.06 45.42
N LEU A 17 8.40 12.41 46.01
CA LEU A 17 9.03 11.18 45.56
C LEU A 17 8.12 9.98 45.87
N PRO A 18 7.96 8.99 44.98
CA PRO A 18 7.41 7.70 45.39
C PRO A 18 8.48 6.86 46.10
N ASN A 19 8.09 6.34 47.26
CA ASN A 19 8.85 5.46 48.13
C ASN A 19 9.31 4.16 47.43
N LYS A 20 10.52 3.73 47.78
CA LYS A 20 11.00 2.35 47.61
C LYS A 20 10.33 1.40 48.61
N LEU A 21 10.59 0.10 48.40
CA LEU A 21 10.36 -1.09 49.24
C LEU A 21 9.13 -1.90 48.76
N CYS A 22 9.15 -3.23 48.57
CA CYS A 22 10.06 -4.28 49.02
C CYS A 22 9.96 -5.53 48.12
N PHE A 23 11.01 -6.36 48.20
CA PHE A 23 11.06 -7.74 47.73
C PHE A 23 10.16 -8.66 48.58
N SER A 24 9.53 -9.66 47.95
CA SER A 24 9.21 -10.96 48.53
C SER A 24 9.25 -11.99 47.39
N SER A 25 10.30 -12.82 47.29
CA SER A 25 10.50 -14.13 47.95
C SER A 25 9.47 -15.20 47.56
N CYS A 26 9.94 -16.09 46.68
CA CYS A 26 9.83 -17.55 46.75
C CYS A 26 8.45 -18.22 46.89
N SER A 27 8.12 -19.07 45.92
CA SER A 27 7.94 -20.51 46.20
C SER A 27 8.06 -21.32 44.91
N ALA A 28 9.10 -22.14 44.87
CA ALA A 28 9.19 -23.29 43.99
C ALA A 28 8.32 -24.41 44.56
N SER A 29 7.60 -25.12 43.70
CA SER A 29 7.15 -26.48 44.00
C SER A 29 7.58 -27.40 42.86
N THR A 30 8.50 -28.27 43.23
CA THR A 30 8.99 -29.42 42.48
C THR A 30 8.09 -30.60 42.80
N PHE A 31 7.49 -31.26 41.80
CA PHE A 31 7.12 -32.68 41.78
C PHE A 31 6.77 -32.95 40.31
N GLY A 32 7.30 -33.93 39.59
CA GLY A 32 7.94 -35.17 39.95
C GLY A 32 7.64 -36.10 38.76
N SER A 33 8.70 -36.63 38.16
CA SER A 33 8.71 -37.49 36.97
C SER A 33 7.75 -38.68 37.02
N ARG A 34 7.13 -39.03 35.88
CA ARG A 34 6.98 -40.43 35.44
C ARG A 34 7.08 -40.54 33.92
N ASN A 35 8.10 -41.28 33.49
CA ASN A 35 8.26 -41.85 32.15
C ASN A 35 7.31 -43.06 31.99
N LEU A 36 6.71 -43.25 30.82
CA LEU A 36 6.97 -44.35 29.86
C LEU A 36 5.86 -44.46 28.78
N PRO A 37 6.16 -45.05 27.61
CA PRO A 37 5.43 -44.86 26.35
C PRO A 37 4.43 -45.99 26.07
N LEU A 38 3.49 -45.75 25.13
CA LEU A 38 2.78 -46.83 24.45
C LEU A 38 2.69 -46.59 22.95
N ILE A 39 3.26 -47.56 22.25
CA ILE A 39 3.26 -47.80 20.82
C ILE A 39 1.85 -48.23 20.38
N SER A 40 1.39 -47.74 19.24
CA SER A 40 0.31 -48.38 18.48
C SER A 40 0.55 -48.19 16.98
N THR A 41 0.98 -49.28 16.37
CA THR A 41 1.13 -49.53 14.95
C THR A 41 -0.24 -49.65 14.27
N THR A 42 -0.56 -48.80 13.31
CA THR A 42 -1.42 -49.20 12.19
C THR A 42 -0.90 -48.61 10.88
N SER A 43 -0.44 -49.53 10.04
CA SER A 43 -0.06 -49.35 8.65
C SER A 43 -1.29 -49.24 7.78
N ILE A 44 -1.53 -48.08 7.16
CA ILE A 44 -2.24 -48.01 5.88
C ILE A 44 -1.45 -47.09 4.95
N SER A 45 -0.65 -47.76 4.12
CA SER A 45 -0.10 -47.24 2.89
C SER A 45 -1.22 -46.77 1.97
N ARG A 46 -1.20 -45.50 1.59
CA ARG A 46 -1.63 -45.07 0.26
C ARG A 46 -0.75 -43.89 -0.14
N ARG A 47 0.16 -44.18 -1.07
CA ARG A 47 0.98 -43.20 -1.79
C ARG A 47 0.05 -42.17 -2.40
N CYS A 48 0.29 -40.89 -2.13
CA CYS A 48 -0.15 -39.79 -2.99
C CYS A 48 0.68 -38.55 -2.62
N SER A 49 1.68 -38.26 -3.44
CA SER A 49 2.30 -36.94 -3.58
C SER A 49 2.49 -36.70 -5.10
N PRO A 50 2.78 -35.48 -5.55
CA PRO A 50 1.79 -34.44 -5.81
C PRO A 50 1.82 -34.02 -7.30
N LEU A 51 0.67 -33.74 -7.92
CA LEU A 51 0.63 -33.12 -9.25
C LEU A 51 -0.25 -31.88 -9.22
N ILE A 52 0.29 -30.78 -8.68
CA ILE A 52 -0.19 -29.44 -9.01
C ILE A 52 0.73 -28.92 -10.11
N ALA A 53 0.23 -28.99 -11.33
CA ALA A 53 0.89 -28.47 -12.52
C ALA A 53 1.14 -26.96 -12.37
N LYS A 54 2.38 -26.54 -12.63
CA LYS A 54 2.78 -25.14 -12.80
C LYS A 54 2.26 -24.65 -14.16
N PRO A 55 1.62 -23.48 -14.28
CA PRO A 55 1.40 -22.88 -15.58
C PRO A 55 2.75 -22.43 -16.16
N SER A 56 3.01 -22.85 -17.39
CA SER A 56 4.19 -22.55 -18.20
C SER A 56 4.46 -21.05 -18.29
N SER A 57 5.71 -20.67 -18.05
CA SER A 57 6.26 -19.37 -18.37
C SER A 57 6.03 -19.04 -19.85
N VAL A 58 5.28 -17.96 -20.11
CA VAL A 58 5.21 -17.32 -21.43
C VAL A 58 6.58 -16.73 -21.74
N VAL A 59 7.25 -17.31 -22.73
CA VAL A 59 8.48 -16.78 -23.32
C VAL A 59 8.11 -15.54 -24.13
N ARG A 60 8.73 -14.40 -23.80
CA ARG A 60 8.75 -13.22 -24.65
C ARG A 60 9.64 -13.53 -25.85
N ALA A 61 9.07 -13.51 -27.05
CA ALA A 61 9.86 -13.37 -28.26
C ALA A 61 10.17 -11.88 -28.41
N ASP A 62 11.43 -11.51 -28.18
CA ASP A 62 11.97 -10.25 -28.63
C ASP A 62 12.21 -10.37 -30.13
N SER A 63 11.54 -9.54 -30.93
CA SER A 63 11.87 -9.34 -32.33
C SER A 63 12.03 -7.85 -32.58
N ASN A 64 13.27 -7.42 -32.74
CA ASN A 64 13.72 -6.25 -33.50
C ASN A 64 15.25 -6.14 -33.38
N PRO A 65 15.94 -5.45 -34.29
CA PRO A 65 15.81 -5.38 -35.75
C PRO A 65 17.18 -5.69 -36.41
N ASP A 66 17.25 -5.78 -37.75
CA ASP A 66 18.28 -5.10 -38.57
C ASP A 66 18.45 -5.74 -39.98
N ALA A 67 18.43 -4.83 -40.96
CA ALA A 67 19.15 -4.83 -42.24
C ALA A 67 18.85 -5.91 -43.30
N ALA A 68 18.20 -5.49 -44.39
CA ALA A 68 18.90 -5.28 -45.67
C ALA A 68 17.96 -4.67 -46.74
N SER A 69 18.41 -3.56 -47.29
CA SER A 69 17.90 -2.84 -48.47
C SER A 69 18.64 -3.27 -49.74
N ALA A 70 17.94 -3.41 -50.87
CA ALA A 70 18.34 -3.23 -52.29
C ALA A 70 17.42 -4.10 -53.18
N SER A 71 16.45 -3.51 -53.89
CA SER A 71 16.48 -3.01 -55.29
C SER A 71 16.59 -4.11 -56.36
N ASP A 72 15.59 -4.17 -57.25
CA ASP A 72 15.67 -4.39 -58.73
C ASP A 72 14.23 -4.67 -59.25
N VAL A 73 13.53 -3.73 -59.88
CA VAL A 73 13.54 -3.33 -61.31
C VAL A 73 12.79 -4.34 -62.24
N VAL A 74 11.59 -3.90 -62.63
CA VAL A 74 10.93 -4.03 -63.96
C VAL A 74 10.32 -5.39 -64.36
N ASN A 75 8.98 -5.43 -64.52
CA ASN A 75 8.38 -5.53 -65.85
C ASN A 75 6.87 -5.23 -65.89
N GLU A 76 6.45 -4.84 -67.09
CA GLU A 76 5.31 -4.03 -67.50
C GLU A 76 3.89 -4.65 -67.40
N VAL A 77 2.93 -3.73 -67.48
CA VAL A 77 1.47 -3.80 -67.64
C VAL A 77 1.08 -4.53 -68.94
N PRO A 78 -0.13 -5.12 -69.08
CA PRO A 78 -1.26 -4.35 -69.62
C PRO A 78 -2.61 -4.55 -68.89
N GLU A 79 -3.36 -3.47 -68.95
CA GLU A 79 -4.78 -3.29 -68.61
C GLU A 79 -5.69 -4.15 -69.50
N THR A 80 -6.85 -4.57 -68.99
CA THR A 80 -8.13 -4.50 -69.72
C THR A 80 -9.32 -4.54 -68.76
N ASP A 81 -10.12 -3.50 -68.90
CA ASP A 81 -11.58 -3.43 -68.85
C ASP A 81 -12.30 -3.38 -67.50
N ALA A 82 -12.87 -2.19 -67.30
CA ALA A 82 -13.87 -1.86 -66.31
C ALA A 82 -15.20 -2.57 -66.59
N GLU A 83 -15.80 -3.12 -65.54
CA GLU A 83 -17.24 -3.02 -65.28
C GLU A 83 -17.47 -2.83 -63.78
N GLU A 84 -18.28 -1.82 -63.44
CA GLU A 84 -18.77 -1.58 -62.09
C GLU A 84 -19.91 -2.55 -61.74
N VAL A 85 -19.83 -3.27 -60.63
CA VAL A 85 -21.03 -3.76 -59.93
C VAL A 85 -20.80 -3.82 -58.40
N SER A 86 -21.54 -2.96 -57.71
CA SER A 86 -22.10 -3.08 -56.35
C SER A 86 -21.20 -3.40 -55.14
N GLY A 87 -21.04 -2.37 -54.30
CA GLY A 87 -21.24 -2.39 -52.85
C GLY A 87 -20.85 -3.64 -52.04
N SER A 88 -19.78 -3.52 -51.27
CA SER A 88 -19.60 -4.26 -50.03
C SER A 88 -18.87 -3.37 -49.02
N ASP A 89 -19.63 -2.60 -48.25
CA ASP A 89 -19.14 -2.01 -47.01
C ASP A 89 -18.56 -3.12 -46.11
N PRO A 90 -17.44 -2.91 -45.41
CA PRO A 90 -17.00 -3.86 -44.40
C PRO A 90 -17.98 -3.82 -43.23
N GLU A 91 -18.83 -4.85 -43.14
CA GLU A 91 -19.59 -5.12 -41.93
C GLU A 91 -18.61 -5.25 -40.76
N ILE A 92 -18.55 -4.23 -39.93
CA ILE A 92 -17.98 -4.32 -38.60
C ILE A 92 -18.85 -5.34 -37.87
N GLU A 93 -18.34 -6.56 -37.69
CA GLU A 93 -18.94 -7.59 -36.85
C GLU A 93 -19.12 -7.00 -35.44
N GLN A 94 -20.32 -6.50 -35.16
CA GLN A 94 -20.74 -6.12 -33.83
C GLN A 94 -20.79 -7.38 -32.96
N LEU A 95 -19.67 -7.68 -32.31
CA LEU A 95 -19.61 -8.66 -31.22
C LEU A 95 -20.72 -8.32 -30.22
N LYS A 96 -21.76 -9.16 -30.21
CA LYS A 96 -22.92 -9.05 -29.30
C LYS A 96 -22.42 -8.79 -27.89
N SER A 97 -22.80 -7.63 -27.35
CA SER A 97 -22.43 -7.25 -25.99
C SER A 97 -22.87 -8.37 -25.03
N PRO A 98 -22.00 -8.79 -24.09
CA PRO A 98 -22.30 -9.91 -23.21
C PRO A 98 -23.61 -9.63 -22.44
N ARG A 99 -24.50 -10.62 -22.38
CA ARG A 99 -25.77 -10.51 -21.62
C ARG A 99 -25.45 -10.06 -20.20
N GLN A 100 -25.93 -8.88 -19.81
CA GLN A 100 -25.70 -8.36 -18.46
C GLN A 100 -26.37 -9.29 -17.44
N THR A 101 -25.55 -9.97 -16.63
CA THR A 101 -26.05 -10.78 -15.53
C THR A 101 -26.73 -9.87 -14.50
N ARG A 102 -27.93 -10.23 -14.03
CA ARG A 102 -28.62 -9.49 -12.96
C ARG A 102 -27.73 -9.43 -11.71
N VAL A 103 -27.46 -8.23 -11.21
CA VAL A 103 -26.65 -8.01 -10.00
C VAL A 103 -27.40 -8.53 -8.78
N LYS A 104 -26.75 -9.38 -7.98
CA LYS A 104 -27.31 -9.84 -6.69
C LYS A 104 -27.04 -8.79 -5.62
N LEU A 105 -27.90 -8.73 -4.60
CA LEU A 105 -27.75 -7.78 -3.49
C LEU A 105 -26.39 -7.89 -2.78
N GLY A 106 -25.86 -9.11 -2.61
CA GLY A 106 -24.54 -9.33 -2.01
C GLY A 106 -23.39 -8.72 -2.81
N ASP A 107 -23.54 -8.56 -4.12
CA ASP A 107 -22.50 -8.00 -5.00
C ASP A 107 -22.52 -6.46 -5.02
N VAL A 108 -23.66 -5.84 -4.63
CA VAL A 108 -23.88 -4.39 -4.75
C VAL A 108 -22.79 -3.61 -4.03
N MET A 109 -22.47 -3.96 -2.78
CA MET A 109 -21.42 -3.25 -2.01
C MET A 109 -20.05 -3.33 -2.70
N GLY A 110 -19.67 -4.52 -3.19
CA GLY A 110 -18.41 -4.71 -3.90
C GLY A 110 -18.36 -3.91 -5.21
N ILE A 111 -19.48 -3.84 -5.93
CA ILE A 111 -19.60 -3.05 -7.15
C ILE A 111 -19.49 -1.55 -6.85
N LEU A 112 -20.14 -1.06 -5.80
CA LEU A 112 -20.05 0.34 -5.38
C LEU A 112 -18.62 0.73 -5.01
N HIS A 113 -17.92 -0.08 -4.21
CA HIS A 113 -16.51 0.16 -3.88
C HIS A 113 -15.63 0.19 -5.13
N LYS A 114 -15.80 -0.77 -6.05
CA LYS A 114 -15.01 -0.81 -7.30
C LYS A 114 -15.25 0.41 -8.17
N ARG A 115 -16.51 0.85 -8.30
CA ARG A 115 -16.87 2.06 -9.06
C ARG A 115 -16.26 3.32 -8.44
N ALA A 116 -16.38 3.48 -7.12
CA ALA A 116 -15.84 4.63 -6.42
C ALA A 116 -14.30 4.72 -6.51
N ILE A 117 -13.60 3.59 -6.41
CA ILE A 117 -12.14 3.54 -6.57
C ILE A 117 -11.75 3.95 -8.00
N LYS A 118 -12.40 3.37 -9.02
CA LYS A 118 -12.14 3.72 -10.43
C LYS A 118 -12.33 5.22 -10.68
N ALA A 119 -13.44 5.79 -10.22
CA ALA A 119 -13.70 7.22 -10.35
C ALA A 119 -12.63 8.08 -9.64
N SER A 120 -12.10 7.62 -8.51
CA SER A 120 -11.03 8.32 -7.79
C SER A 120 -9.68 8.22 -8.51
N ASP A 121 -9.36 7.05 -9.06
CA ASP A 121 -8.12 6.80 -9.80
C ASP A 121 -8.09 7.53 -11.16
N GLU A 122 -9.24 7.75 -11.79
CA GLU A 122 -9.40 8.61 -12.97
C GLU A 122 -9.02 10.07 -12.68
N VAL A 123 -9.36 10.58 -11.50
CA VAL A 123 -8.99 11.93 -11.06
C VAL A 123 -7.51 12.02 -10.72
N ARG A 124 -6.97 11.00 -10.03
CA ARG A 124 -5.56 10.96 -9.61
C ARG A 124 -5.06 9.52 -9.58
N VAL A 125 -3.99 9.25 -10.32
CA VAL A 125 -3.31 7.95 -10.26
C VAL A 125 -2.73 7.72 -8.86
N THR A 126 -3.16 6.62 -8.23
CA THR A 126 -2.68 6.20 -6.91
C THR A 126 -1.47 5.27 -7.06
N PRO A 127 -0.30 5.58 -6.45
CA PRO A 127 0.85 4.68 -6.50
C PRO A 127 0.64 3.44 -5.61
N ASP A 128 1.35 2.34 -5.91
CA ASP A 128 1.36 1.16 -5.01
C ASP A 128 2.19 1.48 -3.76
N ILE A 129 1.52 1.64 -2.62
CA ILE A 129 2.13 1.97 -1.33
C ILE A 129 2.12 0.76 -0.42
N ARG A 130 3.29 0.38 0.08
CA ARG A 130 3.47 -0.75 0.99
C ARG A 130 3.91 -0.27 2.37
N THR A 131 3.71 -1.13 3.36
CA THR A 131 4.27 -0.89 4.69
C THR A 131 5.80 -0.85 4.61
N GLY A 132 6.42 0.14 5.27
CA GLY A 132 7.87 0.37 5.21
C GLY A 132 8.30 1.39 4.15
N ASP A 133 7.38 1.85 3.30
CA ASP A 133 7.67 2.93 2.36
C ASP A 133 7.82 4.26 3.09
N ILE A 134 8.77 5.07 2.66
CA ILE A 134 8.91 6.47 3.02
C ILE A 134 8.25 7.26 1.91
N ILE A 135 7.17 7.96 2.26
CA ILE A 135 6.34 8.68 1.30
C ILE A 135 6.31 10.17 1.61
N GLU A 136 6.02 10.95 0.57
CA GLU A 136 5.72 12.37 0.63
C GLU A 136 4.29 12.60 0.10
N ILE A 137 3.46 13.25 0.91
CA ILE A 137 2.07 13.55 0.61
C ILE A 137 1.93 15.07 0.55
N ARG A 138 1.34 15.57 -0.54
CA ARG A 138 0.93 16.96 -0.69
C ARG A 138 -0.57 17.06 -0.49
N LEU A 139 -0.97 17.78 0.55
CA LEU A 139 -2.36 17.91 0.97
C LEU A 139 -2.83 19.35 0.80
N GLU A 140 -3.98 19.53 0.16
CA GLU A 140 -4.70 20.79 0.11
C GLU A 140 -5.53 20.93 1.39
N VAL A 141 -5.21 21.94 2.20
CA VAL A 141 -5.93 22.24 3.44
C VAL A 141 -6.93 23.35 3.13
N PRO A 142 -8.23 23.19 3.44
CA PRO A 142 -9.27 24.16 3.08
C PRO A 142 -9.03 25.57 3.66
N GLU A 143 -8.45 25.64 4.86
CA GLU A 143 -8.11 26.91 5.53
C GLU A 143 -6.91 27.62 4.87
N ASN A 144 -5.93 26.85 4.37
CA ASN A 144 -4.65 27.36 3.88
C ASN A 144 -4.51 27.16 2.36
N LYS A 145 -5.34 27.85 1.58
CA LYS A 145 -5.40 27.71 0.11
C LYS A 145 -4.14 28.13 -0.64
N ARG A 146 -3.26 28.93 -0.03
CA ARG A 146 -2.06 29.48 -0.70
C ARG A 146 -0.95 28.45 -0.93
N ARG A 147 -0.90 27.37 -0.14
CA ARG A 147 0.19 26.38 -0.22
C ARG A 147 -0.33 24.98 0.05
N LEU A 148 0.28 24.00 -0.61
CA LEU A 148 0.07 22.60 -0.27
C LEU A 148 0.90 22.23 0.96
N SER A 149 0.25 21.62 1.94
CA SER A 149 0.91 21.09 3.12
C SER A 149 1.64 19.81 2.75
N LEU A 150 2.93 19.74 3.07
CA LEU A 150 3.79 18.61 2.70
C LEU A 150 4.10 17.77 3.93
N TYR A 151 3.63 16.52 3.89
CA TYR A 151 3.85 15.53 4.93
C TYR A 151 4.78 14.45 4.41
N ARG A 152 5.92 14.25 5.07
CA ARG A 152 6.85 13.14 4.78
C ARG A 152 6.88 12.19 5.95
N GLY A 153 6.99 10.90 5.72
CA GLY A 153 7.17 9.92 6.80
C GLY A 153 7.13 8.48 6.33
N ILE A 154 7.32 7.55 7.26
CA ILE A 154 7.25 6.11 6.99
C ILE A 154 5.83 5.58 7.16
N VAL A 155 5.38 4.77 6.22
CA VAL A 155 4.12 4.05 6.30
C VAL A 155 4.26 2.92 7.32
N ILE A 156 3.58 3.06 8.45
CA ILE A 156 3.58 2.06 9.52
C ILE A 156 2.52 0.98 9.29
N SER A 157 1.41 1.33 8.64
CA SER A 157 0.37 0.37 8.29
C SER A 157 -0.50 0.89 7.16
N ARG A 158 -1.05 -0.05 6.38
CA ARG A 158 -2.08 0.17 5.37
C ARG A 158 -3.30 -0.67 5.75
N GLN A 159 -4.48 -0.09 5.72
CA GLN A 159 -5.76 -0.76 5.99
C GLN A 159 -6.61 -0.69 4.73
N ASN A 160 -6.83 -1.84 4.09
CA ASN A 160 -7.60 -1.93 2.85
C ASN A 160 -9.09 -2.10 3.17
N ALA A 161 -9.89 -1.10 2.82
CA ALA A 161 -11.32 -1.03 3.11
C ALA A 161 -12.08 -0.36 1.96
N GLY A 162 -11.92 -0.88 0.74
CA GLY A 162 -12.52 -0.30 -0.47
C GLY A 162 -12.09 1.15 -0.67
N ILE A 163 -13.07 2.06 -0.80
CA ILE A 163 -12.86 3.51 -0.96
C ILE A 163 -12.24 4.16 0.29
N HIS A 164 -12.43 3.57 1.47
CA HIS A 164 -11.87 4.06 2.74
C HIS A 164 -10.52 3.42 3.06
N THR A 165 -9.80 2.95 2.05
CA THR A 165 -8.44 2.45 2.26
C THR A 165 -7.56 3.56 2.84
N THR A 166 -6.95 3.32 4.01
CA THR A 166 -6.14 4.30 4.73
C THR A 166 -4.69 3.85 4.86
N ILE A 167 -3.80 4.83 4.95
CA ILE A 167 -2.41 4.65 5.32
C ILE A 167 -2.11 5.42 6.58
N ARG A 168 -1.31 4.82 7.47
CA ARG A 168 -0.80 5.48 8.67
C ARG A 168 0.65 5.82 8.47
N VAL A 169 0.98 7.09 8.59
CA VAL A 169 2.33 7.62 8.38
C VAL A 169 2.88 8.11 9.70
N ARG A 170 4.13 7.75 10.00
CA ARG A 170 4.85 8.18 11.19
C ARG A 170 6.05 9.05 10.82
N ARG A 171 6.22 10.14 11.55
CA ARG A 171 7.44 10.97 11.50
C ARG A 171 7.69 11.61 12.85
N ILE A 172 8.96 11.80 13.18
CA ILE A 172 9.35 12.66 14.30
C ILE A 172 9.48 14.09 13.83
N ILE A 173 8.75 14.98 14.50
CA ILE A 173 8.71 16.42 14.25
C ILE A 173 9.09 17.09 15.57
N ALA A 174 10.16 17.89 15.55
CA ALA A 174 10.64 18.62 16.72
C ALA A 174 10.79 17.75 18.00
N GLY A 175 11.28 16.52 17.86
CA GLY A 175 11.46 15.58 18.98
C GLY A 175 10.23 14.74 19.33
N THR A 176 9.05 15.11 18.85
CA THR A 176 7.79 14.39 19.14
C THR A 176 7.41 13.46 17.98
N GLY A 177 7.04 12.22 18.31
CA GLY A 177 6.60 11.22 17.32
C GLY A 177 5.14 11.42 16.92
N VAL A 178 4.92 11.97 15.72
CA VAL A 178 3.58 12.22 15.18
C VAL A 178 3.17 11.06 14.25
N GLU A 179 1.94 10.59 14.41
CA GLU A 179 1.30 9.62 13.54
C GLU A 179 0.05 10.24 12.91
N ILE A 180 -0.08 10.16 11.59
CA ILE A 180 -1.21 10.71 10.84
C ILE A 180 -1.80 9.62 9.96
N THR A 181 -3.11 9.54 9.93
CA THR A 181 -3.86 8.62 9.05
C THR A 181 -4.38 9.39 7.85
N PHE A 182 -4.09 8.92 6.64
CA PHE A 182 -4.58 9.50 5.40
C PHE A 182 -5.48 8.50 4.65
N PRO A 183 -6.70 8.89 4.24
CA PRO A 183 -7.48 8.15 3.25
C PRO A 183 -6.82 8.27 1.86
N LEU A 184 -6.50 7.15 1.22
CA LEU A 184 -5.75 7.12 -0.06
C LEU A 184 -6.47 7.83 -1.20
N TYR A 185 -7.79 7.64 -1.30
CA TYR A 185 -8.62 8.14 -2.40
C TYR A 185 -9.28 9.49 -2.07
N SER A 186 -8.77 10.25 -1.10
CA SER A 186 -9.35 11.55 -0.77
C SER A 186 -9.00 12.61 -1.82
N PRO A 187 -9.96 13.46 -2.24
CA PRO A 187 -9.73 14.54 -3.20
C PRO A 187 -8.80 15.65 -2.67
N ASN A 188 -8.66 15.74 -1.34
CA ASN A 188 -7.78 16.73 -0.69
C ASN A 188 -6.30 16.38 -0.89
N ILE A 189 -5.98 15.15 -1.27
CA ILE A 189 -4.61 14.73 -1.54
C ILE A 189 -4.31 14.99 -3.02
N LYS A 190 -3.40 15.93 -3.28
CA LYS A 190 -3.01 16.29 -4.65
C LYS A 190 -1.98 15.36 -5.24
N GLU A 191 -1.03 14.90 -4.42
CA GLU A 191 0.07 14.08 -4.90
C GLU A 191 0.59 13.19 -3.78
N ILE A 192 0.90 11.94 -4.12
CA ILE A 192 1.61 11.00 -3.24
C ILE A 192 2.84 10.50 -3.99
N LYS A 193 4.03 10.70 -3.43
CA LYS A 193 5.29 10.20 -3.96
C LYS A 193 5.88 9.18 -3.01
N VAL A 194 6.34 8.04 -3.54
CA VAL A 194 7.20 7.12 -2.80
C VAL A 194 8.63 7.59 -2.96
N VAL A 195 9.26 8.02 -1.88
CA VAL A 195 10.63 8.55 -1.88
C VAL A 195 11.64 7.42 -1.79
N GLN A 196 11.41 6.47 -0.89
CA GLN A 196 12.31 5.35 -0.66
C GLN A 196 11.55 4.17 -0.05
N HIS A 197 11.91 2.95 -0.43
CA HIS A 197 11.42 1.73 0.22
C HIS A 197 12.40 1.26 1.30
N ARG A 198 11.90 0.92 2.49
CA ARG A 198 12.69 0.25 3.55
C ARG A 198 12.25 -1.19 3.69
N LYS A 199 13.20 -2.12 3.62
CA LYS A 199 12.95 -3.55 3.85
C LYS A 199 12.45 -3.77 5.28
N VAL A 200 11.24 -4.29 5.41
CA VAL A 200 10.61 -4.62 6.70
C VAL A 200 10.04 -6.04 6.65
N ARG A 201 9.98 -6.70 7.81
CA ARG A 201 9.44 -8.07 7.94
C ARG A 201 7.99 -8.11 8.44
N GLN A 202 7.52 -7.04 9.07
CA GLN A 202 6.17 -6.98 9.65
C GLN A 202 5.23 -6.20 8.74
N ALA A 203 3.98 -6.66 8.64
CA ALA A 203 2.92 -5.95 7.89
C ALA A 203 2.48 -4.64 8.57
N ARG A 204 2.70 -4.50 9.88
CA ARG A 204 2.42 -3.28 10.67
C ARG A 204 3.60 -2.96 11.59
N LEU A 205 4.17 -1.77 11.47
CA LEU A 205 5.40 -1.36 12.15
C LEU A 205 5.14 -0.65 13.49
N TYR A 206 4.22 -1.17 14.30
CA TYR A 206 3.87 -0.53 15.58
C TYR A 206 5.02 -0.51 16.58
N TYR A 207 6.01 -1.40 16.43
CA TYR A 207 7.24 -1.37 17.22
C TYR A 207 8.00 -0.04 17.10
N LEU A 208 7.86 0.70 15.99
CA LEU A 208 8.52 2.00 15.80
C LEU A 208 8.10 3.07 16.82
N LYS A 209 7.01 2.85 17.57
CA LYS A 209 6.62 3.70 18.70
C LYS A 209 7.62 3.64 19.86
N GLN A 210 8.17 2.45 20.11
CA GLN A 210 9.08 2.17 21.23
C GLN A 210 10.56 2.17 20.82
N LYS A 211 10.85 2.24 19.52
CA LYS A 211 12.24 2.28 19.02
C LYS A 211 12.80 3.69 19.03
N LEU A 212 14.12 3.76 18.89
CA LEU A 212 14.86 5.02 18.88
C LEU A 212 14.34 5.98 17.78
N PRO A 213 14.38 7.31 18.04
CA PRO A 213 13.95 8.33 17.11
C PRO A 213 14.52 8.21 15.70
N ARG A 214 15.79 7.81 15.58
CA ARG A 214 16.52 7.63 14.31
C ARG A 214 15.77 6.82 13.24
N PHE A 215 14.89 5.90 13.63
CA PHE A 215 14.15 5.08 12.68
C PHE A 215 12.94 5.81 12.06
N SER A 216 12.45 6.86 12.72
CA SER A 216 11.25 7.63 12.35
C SER A 216 11.57 9.11 12.00
N THR A 217 12.83 9.50 12.02
CA THR A 217 13.27 10.84 11.63
C THR A 217 13.44 10.92 10.11
N PHE A 218 12.63 11.75 9.46
CA PHE A 218 12.72 12.02 8.03
C PHE A 218 12.75 13.53 7.82
N LYS A 219 13.75 14.05 7.11
CA LYS A 219 13.84 15.49 6.83
C LYS A 219 12.93 15.84 5.65
N LYS A 220 12.29 17.00 5.67
CA LYS A 220 11.73 17.57 4.43
C LYS A 220 12.94 18.03 3.60
N LEU A 221 13.05 17.57 2.35
CA LEU A 221 14.05 18.11 1.43
C LEU A 221 13.72 19.57 1.14
#